data_AF-A0A7D7ZST8-F1
#
_entry.id   AF-A0A7D7ZST8-F1
#
_cell.length_a   1.000
_cell.length_b   1.000
_cell.length_c   1.000
_cell.angle_alpha   90.00
_cell.angle_beta   90.00
_cell.angle_gamma   90.00
#
_symmetry.space_group_name_H-M   'P 1'
#
loop_
_entity.id
_entity.type
_entity.pdbx_description
1 polymer ?
#
loop_
_entity_poly.entity_id
_entity_poly.type
_entity_poly.pdbx_seq_one_letter_code
_entity_poly.pdbx_strand_id
1 'polypeptide(L)' 'MKFVLAPDKFKNSLTALEFCNAVAEGIEAILPEAEIIKLPLADL' A
#
# COMPACT_ATOMS: atom_id res chain seq x y z
N MET A 1 2.37 1.06 15.27
CA MET A 1 3.10 -0.11 14.69
C MET A 1 3.39 0.20 13.23
N LYS A 2 4.52 -0.27 12.68
CA LYS A 2 5.00 0.18 11.36
C LYS A 2 4.78 -0.86 10.27
N PHE A 3 4.21 -0.44 9.14
CA PHE A 3 3.94 -1.27 7.96
C PHE A 3 4.69 -0.72 6.75
N VAL A 4 5.32 -1.62 6.00
CA VAL A 4 5.98 -1.28 4.72
C VAL A 4 5.21 -1.97 3.61
N LEU A 5 4.63 -1.18 2.71
CA LEU A 5 3.90 -1.65 1.55
C LEU A 5 4.83 -1.58 0.34
N ALA A 6 5.37 -2.73 -0.06
CA ALA A 6 6.25 -2.83 -1.22
C ALA A 6 5.70 -3.80 -2.30
N PRO A 7 4.51 -3.50 -2.88
CA PRO A 7 3.90 -4.38 -3.87
C PRO A 7 4.55 -4.23 -5.25
N ASP A 8 4.48 -5.32 -6.01
CA ASP A 8 4.58 -5.29 -7.48
C ASP A 8 3.18 -4.99 -8.07
N LYS A 9 3.11 -4.68 -9.36
CA LYS A 9 1.85 -4.37 -10.04
C LYS A 9 0.92 -5.58 -10.08
N PHE A 10 -0.36 -5.32 -9.91
CA PHE A 10 -1.40 -6.29 -10.22
C PHE A 10 -1.74 -6.16 -11.71
N LYS A 11 -1.17 -7.04 -12.54
CA LYS A 11 -1.36 -7.01 -14.00
C LYS A 11 -2.84 -6.87 -14.37
N ASN A 12 -3.15 -5.87 -15.19
CA ASN A 12 -4.50 -5.56 -15.69
C ASN A 12 -5.54 -5.26 -14.59
N SER A 13 -5.13 -4.86 -13.39
CA SER A 13 -6.05 -4.55 -12.29
C SER A 13 -5.68 -3.27 -11.58
N LEU A 14 -4.59 -3.25 -10.81
CA LEU A 14 -4.17 -2.09 -10.04
C LEU A 14 -2.70 -1.79 -10.29
N THR A 15 -2.38 -0.51 -10.38
CA THR A 15 -1.01 -0.02 -10.21
C THR A 15 -0.50 -0.39 -8.81
N ALA A 16 0.81 -0.52 -8.65
CA ALA A 16 1.41 -0.78 -7.35
C ALA A 16 1.09 0.36 -6.35
N LEU A 17 0.96 1.61 -6.82
CA LEU A 17 0.54 2.74 -5.99
C LEU A 17 -0.93 2.65 -5.55
N GLU A 18 -1.86 2.28 -6.44
CA GLU A 18 -3.27 2.09 -6.09
C GLU A 18 -3.44 0.98 -5.05
N PHE A 19 -2.69 -0.12 -5.20
CA PHE A 19 -2.65 -1.17 -4.18
C PHE A 19 -2.17 -0.65 -2.83
N CYS A 20 -1.07 0.12 -2.81
CA CYS A 20 -0.57 0.74 -1.58
C CYS A 20 -1.62 1.62 -0.89
N ASN A 21 -2.42 2.36 -1.66
CA ASN A 21 -3.46 3.22 -1.12
C ASN A 21 -4.63 2.43 -0.52
N ALA A 22 -5.13 1.42 -1.23
CA ALA A 22 -6.23 0.59 -0.75
C ALA A 22 -5.85 -0.17 0.54
N VAL A 23 -4.62 -0.70 0.60
CA VAL A 23 -4.14 -1.38 1.81
C VAL A 23 -3.93 -0.40 2.96
N ALA A 24 -3.41 0.81 2.70
CA ALA A 24 -3.24 1.83 3.73
C ALA A 24 -4.57 2.22 4.36
N GLU A 25 -5.60 2.48 3.55
CA GLU A 25 -6.95 2.80 4.03
C GLU A 25 -7.51 1.70 4.94
N GLY A 26 -7.38 0.43 4.53
CA GLY A 26 -7.83 -0.70 5.34
C GLY A 26 -7.08 -0.83 6.67
N ILE A 27 -5.76 -0.57 6.68
CA ILE A 27 -4.96 -0.59 7.90
C ILE A 27 -5.35 0.58 8.82
N GLU A 28 -5.44 1.80 8.30
CA GLU A 28 -5.78 3.00 9.06
C GLU A 28 -7.19 2.93 9.66
N ALA A 29 -8.14 2.27 9.00
CA ALA A 29 -9.50 2.06 9.51
C ALA A 29 -9.54 1.22 10.80
N ILE A 30 -8.54 0.35 11.03
CA ILE A 30 -8.47 -0.55 12.20
C ILE A 30 -7.40 -0.07 13.19
N LEU A 31 -6.30 0.49 12.68
CA LEU A 31 -5.15 0.97 13.42
C LEU A 31 -4.80 2.40 12.95
N PRO A 32 -5.51 3.44 13.45
CA PRO A 32 -5.31 4.83 13.02
C PRO A 32 -3.89 5.37 13.30
N GLU A 33 -3.19 4.78 14.27
CA GLU A 33 -1.81 5.14 14.64
C GLU A 33 -0.75 4.28 13.92
N ALA A 34 -1.14 3.54 12.87
CA ALA A 34 -0.20 2.80 12.05
C ALA A 34 0.70 3.77 11.26
N GLU A 35 2.01 3.53 11.29
CA GLU A 35 2.94 4.23 10.40
C GLU A 35 3.07 3.42 9.11
N ILE A 36 2.71 4.02 7.97
CA ILE A 36 2.68 3.33 6.68
C ILE A 36 3.71 3.95 5.74
N ILE A 37 4.64 3.12 5.26
CA ILE A 37 5.60 3.49 4.21
C ILE A 37 5.18 2.80 2.91
N LYS A 38 4.94 3.59 1.86
CA LYS A 38 4.58 3.10 0.52
C LYS A 38 5.82 3.09 -0.38
N LEU A 39 6.18 1.92 -0.90
CA LEU A 39 7.33 1.67 -1.79
C LEU A 39 6.87 0.83 -3.00
N PRO A 40 6.06 1.38 -3.91
CA PRO A 40 5.61 0.65 -5.10
C PRO A 40 6.82 0.28 -5.98
N LEU A 41 6.95 -1.00 -6.33
CA LEU A 41 8.13 -1.50 -7.06
C LEU A 41 7.96 -1.46 -8.59
N ALA A 42 6.73 -1.36 -9.07
CA ALA A 42 6.37 -1.63 -10.47
C ALA A 42 6.03 -0.41 -11.32
N ASP A 43 5.81 0.74 -10.68
CA ASP A 43 5.39 2.00 -11.32
C ASP A 43 6.51 3.07 -11.28
N LEU A 44 7.74 2.67 -10.93
CA LEU A 44 8.94 3.53 -10.97
C LEU A 44 9.41 3.80 -12.40
#